data_AF-A0A0C9WHH7-F1
#
_entry.id   AF-A0A0C9WHH7-F1
#
_cell.length_a   1.000
_cell.length_b   1.000
_cell.length_c   1.000
_cell.angle_alpha   90.00
_cell.angle_beta   90.00
_cell.angle_gamma   90.00
#
_symmetry.space_group_name_H-M   'P 1'
#
loop_
_entity.id
_entity.type
_entity.pdbx_description
1 polymer ?
#
loop_
_entity_poly.entity_id
_entity_poly.type
_entity_poly.pdbx_seq_one_letter_code
_entity_poly.pdbx_strand_id
1 'polypeptide(L)'
;PNTPQIVFTLEHAICTGGHFYATSTLQDTLYGLEHNFFIGHLVTNTEHISSRLLLRRFAHFFHKRLIGDFTSLTGRYNPHLPNLEHFEGVLDLFALCTIVELMNILHPGTYRENGLSRLERDECAVARGKCRDILQWFFAQYVLFDNKNNSPVNGPAIYWEYLA
;
A
#
# COMPACT_ATOMS: atom_id res chain seq x y z
N PRO A 1 -9.66 2.92 7.22
CA PRO A 1 -8.37 2.94 7.96
C PRO A 1 -8.12 4.34 8.52
N ASN A 2 -7.23 4.49 9.52
CA ASN A 2 -6.83 5.81 10.05
C ASN A 2 -8.00 6.70 10.53
N THR A 3 -9.09 6.09 11.03
CA THR A 3 -10.24 6.82 11.58
C THR A 3 -10.11 6.88 13.11
N PRO A 4 -10.01 8.07 13.71
CA PRO A 4 -10.03 8.21 15.17
C PRO A 4 -11.33 7.64 15.74
N GLN A 5 -11.24 6.83 16.79
CA GLN A 5 -12.39 6.24 17.45
C GLN A 5 -12.23 6.25 18.97
N ILE A 6 -13.36 6.39 19.67
CA ILE A 6 -13.47 6.20 21.11
C ILE A 6 -14.56 5.15 21.35
N VAL A 7 -14.29 4.22 22.25
CA VAL A 7 -15.22 3.14 22.60
C VAL A 7 -15.60 3.30 24.07
N PHE A 8 -16.90 3.36 24.35
CA PHE A 8 -17.44 3.43 25.71
C PHE A 8 -18.53 2.37 25.89
N THR A 9 -18.40 1.56 26.94
CA THR A 9 -19.28 0.42 27.20
C THR A 9 -20.10 0.70 28.46
N LEU A 10 -21.40 0.98 28.28
CA LEU A 10 -22.33 1.34 29.37
C LEU A 10 -22.85 0.13 30.16
N GLU A 11 -22.96 -1.02 29.51
CA GLU A 11 -23.51 -2.26 30.06
C GLU A 11 -22.65 -3.45 29.64
N HIS A 12 -22.82 -4.60 30.30
CA HIS A 12 -22.06 -5.80 29.97
C HIS A 12 -22.30 -6.23 28.51
N ALA A 13 -21.24 -6.21 27.70
CA ALA A 13 -21.30 -6.54 26.28
C ALA A 13 -20.18 -7.49 25.88
N ILE A 14 -20.47 -8.37 24.91
CA ILE A 14 -19.48 -9.20 24.21
C ILE A 14 -19.46 -8.73 22.76
N CYS A 15 -18.30 -8.29 22.28
CA CYS A 15 -18.13 -7.78 20.92
C CYS A 15 -17.12 -8.64 20.14
N THR A 16 -17.43 -8.91 18.87
CA THR A 16 -16.50 -9.54 17.92
C THR A 16 -16.15 -8.54 16.82
N GLY A 17 -14.86 -8.37 16.54
CA GLY A 17 -14.38 -7.43 15.52
C GLY A 17 -13.17 -7.96 14.76
N GLY A 18 -12.85 -7.31 13.65
CA GLY A 18 -11.70 -7.64 12.83
C GLY A 18 -11.25 -6.44 11.99
N HIS A 19 -10.02 -6.54 11.46
CA HIS A 19 -9.41 -5.51 10.62
C HIS A 19 -9.06 -6.09 9.26
N PHE A 20 -9.27 -5.32 8.19
CA PHE A 20 -8.89 -5.67 6.83
C PHE A 20 -8.36 -4.46 6.08
N TYR A 21 -7.55 -4.70 5.04
CA TYR A 21 -7.17 -3.68 4.07
C TYR A 21 -8.11 -3.74 2.87
N ALA A 22 -8.46 -2.58 2.34
CA ALA A 22 -9.24 -2.45 1.13
C ALA A 22 -8.57 -1.50 0.15
N THR A 23 -8.63 -1.85 -1.14
CA THR A 23 -8.02 -1.07 -2.23
C THR A 23 -8.47 0.38 -2.21
N SER A 24 -9.76 0.62 -2.00
CA SER A 24 -10.37 1.96 -1.94
C SER A 24 -9.95 2.82 -0.74
N THR A 25 -9.09 2.30 0.14
CA THR A 25 -8.60 3.00 1.35
C THR A 25 -7.08 2.89 1.48
N LEU A 26 -6.38 2.64 0.38
CA LEU A 26 -4.92 2.49 0.39
C LEU A 26 -4.22 3.81 0.74
N GLN A 27 -4.77 4.95 0.32
CA GLN A 27 -4.29 6.27 0.74
C GLN A 27 -4.39 6.44 2.26
N ASP A 28 -5.55 6.17 2.87
CA ASP A 28 -5.72 6.22 4.33
C ASP A 28 -4.83 5.20 5.05
N THR A 29 -4.60 4.04 4.42
CA THR A 29 -3.70 3.02 4.94
C THR A 29 -2.26 3.53 4.99
N LEU A 30 -1.79 4.23 3.95
CA LEU A 30 -0.46 4.83 3.92
C LEU A 30 -0.31 5.82 5.08
N TYR A 31 -1.20 6.81 5.19
CA TYR A 31 -1.18 7.78 6.28
C TYR A 31 -1.25 7.12 7.66
N GLY A 32 -2.10 6.12 7.82
CA GLY A 32 -2.24 5.38 9.07
C GLY A 32 -0.96 4.62 9.46
N LEU A 33 -0.28 3.98 8.49
CA LEU A 33 0.97 3.26 8.74
C LEU A 33 2.11 4.22 9.12
N GLU A 34 2.21 5.36 8.45
CA GLU A 34 3.22 6.39 8.77
C GLU A 34 2.98 6.96 10.16
N HIS A 35 1.78 7.43 10.47
CA HIS A 35 1.46 7.96 11.79
C HIS A 35 1.65 6.91 12.89
N ASN A 36 1.18 5.69 12.67
CA ASN A 36 1.37 4.62 13.64
C ASN A 36 2.85 4.29 13.86
N PHE A 37 3.68 4.39 12.83
CA PHE A 37 5.12 4.16 12.99
C PHE A 37 5.77 5.19 13.93
N PHE A 38 5.44 6.48 13.81
CA PHE A 38 6.04 7.53 14.65
C PHE A 38 5.41 7.65 16.04
N ILE A 39 4.09 7.62 16.12
CA ILE A 39 3.34 7.94 17.35
C ILE A 39 2.36 6.83 17.76
N GLY A 40 2.45 5.62 17.19
CA GLY A 40 1.55 4.50 17.47
C GLY A 40 1.43 4.17 18.96
N HIS A 41 2.55 4.24 19.69
CA HIS A 41 2.57 4.04 21.14
C HIS A 41 1.70 5.03 21.94
N LEU A 42 1.30 6.15 21.35
CA LEU A 42 0.40 7.15 21.94
C LEU A 42 -1.03 7.06 21.43
N VAL A 43 -1.23 6.65 20.17
CA VAL A 43 -2.52 6.79 19.48
C VAL A 43 -3.28 5.48 19.27
N THR A 44 -2.64 4.32 19.44
CA THR A 44 -3.29 3.01 19.36
C THR A 44 -2.96 2.15 20.58
N ASN A 45 -3.93 1.31 20.97
CA ASN A 45 -3.75 0.29 22.00
C ASN A 45 -3.21 -1.03 21.42
N THR A 46 -3.20 -1.20 20.09
CA THR A 46 -2.73 -2.41 19.44
C THR A 46 -2.05 -2.12 18.12
N GLU A 47 -1.01 -2.89 17.81
CA GLU A 47 -0.37 -2.88 16.49
C GLU A 47 -0.63 -4.22 15.78
N HIS A 48 -1.01 -4.15 14.51
CA HIS A 48 -1.29 -5.34 13.70
C HIS A 48 -0.15 -5.63 12.73
N ILE A 49 1.07 -5.81 13.25
CA ILE A 49 2.28 -6.00 12.44
C ILE A 49 2.13 -7.15 11.44
N SER A 50 1.61 -8.31 11.86
CA SER A 50 1.43 -9.48 11.00
C SER A 50 0.52 -9.22 9.79
N SER A 51 -0.39 -8.25 9.89
CA SER A 51 -1.29 -7.89 8.78
C SER A 51 -0.53 -7.25 7.61
N ARG A 52 0.68 -6.72 7.82
CA ARG A 52 1.49 -6.07 6.76
C ARG A 52 1.91 -7.03 5.66
N LEU A 53 1.93 -8.34 5.93
CA LEU A 53 2.02 -9.37 4.89
C LEU A 53 0.95 -9.21 3.79
N LEU A 54 -0.25 -8.74 4.15
CA LEU A 54 -1.33 -8.54 3.19
C LEU A 54 -1.00 -7.44 2.17
N LEU A 55 -0.24 -6.41 2.54
CA LEU A 55 0.17 -5.32 1.64
C LEU A 55 1.16 -5.84 0.58
N ARG A 56 2.07 -6.74 0.96
CA ARG A 56 2.91 -7.48 -0.02
C ARG A 56 2.06 -8.31 -0.97
N ARG A 57 1.02 -8.97 -0.46
CA ARG A 57 0.10 -9.77 -1.29
C ARG A 57 -0.70 -8.89 -2.24
N PHE A 58 -1.07 -7.67 -1.84
CA PHE A 58 -1.66 -6.67 -2.74
C PHE A 58 -0.71 -6.33 -3.89
N ALA A 59 0.58 -6.06 -3.62
CA ALA A 59 1.56 -5.79 -4.67
C ALA A 59 1.68 -6.94 -5.68
N HIS A 60 1.74 -8.19 -5.19
CA HIS A 60 1.77 -9.37 -6.06
C HIS A 60 0.47 -9.52 -6.87
N PHE A 61 -0.68 -9.28 -6.24
CA PHE A 61 -1.99 -9.35 -6.89
C PHE A 61 -2.12 -8.28 -7.99
N PHE A 62 -1.77 -7.03 -7.70
CA PHE A 62 -1.82 -5.93 -8.67
C PHE A 62 -0.87 -6.19 -9.83
N HIS A 63 0.38 -6.58 -9.55
CA HIS A 63 1.35 -6.89 -10.59
C HIS A 63 0.83 -8.00 -11.52
N LYS A 64 0.32 -9.11 -10.94
CA LYS A 64 -0.20 -10.23 -11.73
C LYS A 64 -1.40 -9.83 -12.60
N ARG A 65 -2.24 -8.89 -12.16
CA ARG A 65 -3.47 -8.50 -12.86
C ARG A 65 -3.27 -7.36 -13.86
N LEU A 66 -2.36 -6.43 -13.59
CA LEU A 66 -2.08 -5.28 -14.45
C LEU A 66 -1.07 -5.62 -15.56
N ILE A 67 -0.04 -6.41 -15.24
CA ILE A 67 1.07 -6.69 -16.16
C ILE A 67 1.02 -8.14 -16.70
N GLY A 68 0.59 -9.09 -15.88
CA GLY A 68 0.63 -10.51 -16.26
C GLY A 68 -0.40 -10.89 -17.34
N ASP A 69 -0.12 -11.96 -18.08
CA ASP A 69 -0.99 -12.56 -19.14
C ASP A 69 -2.33 -13.14 -18.62
N PHE A 70 -2.74 -12.81 -17.40
CA PHE A 70 -3.94 -13.34 -16.74
C PHE A 70 -5.20 -12.51 -17.03
N THR A 71 -5.27 -11.87 -18.20
CA THR A 71 -6.49 -11.23 -18.73
C THR A 71 -7.65 -12.23 -18.88
N SER A 72 -7.36 -13.53 -18.92
CA SER A 72 -8.35 -14.63 -18.98
C SER A 72 -9.07 -14.94 -17.66
N LEU A 73 -8.61 -14.43 -16.51
CA LEU A 73 -9.29 -14.63 -15.23
C LEU A 73 -10.40 -13.59 -15.09
N THR A 74 -11.63 -14.03 -15.38
CA THR A 74 -12.96 -13.44 -15.09
C THR A 74 -12.98 -12.11 -14.34
N GLY A 75 -13.79 -11.14 -14.79
CA GLY A 75 -13.99 -9.82 -14.18
C GLY A 75 -14.42 -9.79 -12.70
N ARG A 76 -14.63 -10.95 -12.07
CA ARG A 76 -14.93 -11.12 -10.63
C ARG A 76 -13.94 -10.41 -9.70
N TYR A 77 -12.66 -10.34 -10.07
CA TYR A 77 -11.63 -9.75 -9.20
C TYR A 77 -11.31 -8.28 -9.53
N ASN A 78 -11.92 -7.72 -10.58
CA ASN A 78 -11.70 -6.32 -10.96
C ASN A 78 -12.12 -5.32 -9.87
N PRO A 79 -13.17 -5.56 -9.06
CA PRO A 79 -13.51 -4.68 -7.94
C PRO A 79 -12.43 -4.55 -6.86
N HIS A 80 -11.42 -5.42 -6.87
CA HIS A 80 -10.28 -5.36 -5.94
C HIS A 80 -9.07 -4.63 -6.52
N LEU A 81 -9.12 -4.22 -7.79
CA LEU A 81 -8.09 -3.38 -8.41
C LEU A 81 -8.46 -1.90 -8.27
N PRO A 82 -7.47 -1.00 -8.24
CA PRO A 82 -7.74 0.43 -8.32
C PRO A 82 -8.37 0.76 -9.67
N ASN A 83 -9.37 1.63 -9.67
CA ASN A 83 -9.98 2.10 -10.90
C ASN A 83 -9.11 3.21 -11.52
N LEU A 84 -8.27 2.85 -12.50
CA LEU A 84 -7.34 3.77 -13.16
C LEU A 84 -8.02 4.77 -14.12
N GLU A 85 -9.32 4.64 -14.37
CA GLU A 85 -10.09 5.66 -15.09
C GLU A 85 -10.31 6.93 -14.25
N HIS A 86 -10.13 6.83 -12.94
CA HIS A 86 -10.32 7.92 -11.99
C HIS A 86 -8.99 8.21 -11.27
N PHE A 87 -8.72 9.48 -11.00
CA PHE A 87 -7.46 9.89 -10.40
C PHE A 87 -7.28 9.32 -8.99
N GLU A 88 -8.37 9.14 -8.24
CA GLU A 88 -8.37 8.50 -6.93
C GLU A 88 -7.82 7.07 -6.99
N GLY A 89 -8.17 6.30 -8.04
CA GLY A 89 -7.62 4.96 -8.22
C GLY A 89 -6.13 4.97 -8.58
N VAL A 90 -5.67 5.98 -9.33
CA VAL A 90 -4.24 6.19 -9.56
C VAL A 90 -3.51 6.49 -8.25
N LEU A 91 -4.09 7.31 -7.37
CA LEU A 91 -3.54 7.59 -6.05
C LEU A 91 -3.54 6.35 -5.15
N ASP A 92 -4.55 5.49 -5.20
CA ASP A 92 -4.57 4.22 -4.46
C ASP A 92 -3.46 3.27 -4.95
N LEU A 93 -3.22 3.21 -6.26
CA LEU A 93 -2.11 2.44 -6.84
C LEU A 93 -0.76 2.96 -6.31
N PHE A 94 -0.55 4.27 -6.37
CA PHE A 94 0.67 4.90 -5.91
C PHE A 94 0.85 4.77 -4.40
N ALA A 95 -0.23 4.88 -3.62
CA ALA A 95 -0.19 4.67 -2.18
C ALA A 95 0.31 3.27 -1.84
N LEU A 96 -0.18 2.22 -2.51
CA LEU A 96 0.36 0.87 -2.33
C LEU A 96 1.85 0.78 -2.68
N CYS A 97 2.26 1.35 -3.81
CA CYS A 97 3.66 1.35 -4.21
C CYS A 97 4.56 2.05 -3.17
N THR A 98 4.14 3.20 -2.66
CA THR A 98 4.83 3.93 -1.58
C THR A 98 4.89 3.11 -0.30
N ILE A 99 3.77 2.53 0.14
CA ILE A 99 3.72 1.65 1.32
C ILE A 99 4.76 0.54 1.20
N VAL A 100 4.80 -0.14 0.05
CA VAL A 100 5.68 -1.31 -0.16
C VAL A 100 7.13 -0.90 -0.29
N GLU A 101 7.43 0.22 -0.95
CA GLU A 101 8.78 0.78 -1.03
C GLU A 101 9.34 1.12 0.36
N LEU A 102 8.49 1.72 1.21
CA LEU A 102 8.85 2.12 2.58
C LEU A 102 8.65 1.01 3.61
N MET A 103 8.12 -0.16 3.24
CA MET A 103 7.65 -1.15 4.21
C MET A 103 8.73 -1.66 5.17
N ASN A 104 10.00 -1.73 4.73
CA ASN A 104 11.12 -2.03 5.62
C ASN A 104 11.37 -0.87 6.59
N ILE A 105 11.34 0.37 6.12
CA ILE A 105 11.58 1.57 6.95
C ILE A 105 10.46 1.74 7.97
N LEU A 106 9.20 1.62 7.55
CA LEU A 106 8.04 1.84 8.41
C LEU A 106 7.76 0.67 9.36
N HIS A 107 8.61 -0.35 9.41
CA HIS A 107 8.43 -1.49 10.31
C HIS A 107 9.25 -1.32 11.60
N PRO A 108 8.63 -1.26 12.79
CA PRO A 108 9.36 -1.07 14.05
C PRO A 108 10.45 -2.13 14.29
N GLY A 109 10.18 -3.38 13.86
CA GLY A 109 11.15 -4.47 13.90
C GLY A 109 12.45 -4.24 13.11
N THR A 110 12.50 -3.31 12.17
CA THR A 110 13.72 -2.97 11.43
C THR A 110 14.80 -2.38 12.33
N TYR A 111 14.41 -1.72 13.42
CA TYR A 111 15.29 -1.03 14.36
C TYR A 111 15.50 -1.82 15.67
N ARG A 112 15.05 -3.08 15.72
CA ARG A 112 15.22 -3.97 16.88
C ARG A 112 16.11 -5.14 16.47
N GLU A 113 16.99 -5.59 17.37
CA GLU A 113 18.00 -6.63 17.08
C GLU A 113 17.40 -7.92 16.49
N ASN A 114 16.17 -8.29 16.85
CA ASN A 114 15.48 -9.49 16.39
C ASN A 114 14.13 -9.20 15.72
N GLY A 115 13.93 -8.00 15.16
CA GLY A 115 12.59 -7.54 14.80
C GLY A 115 12.11 -7.89 13.38
N LEU A 116 12.96 -7.88 12.36
CA LEU A 116 12.63 -8.34 11.00
C LEU A 116 13.58 -9.44 10.57
N SER A 117 13.04 -10.62 10.27
CA SER A 117 13.86 -11.73 9.77
C SER A 117 14.44 -11.41 8.39
N ARG A 118 15.56 -12.07 8.05
CA ARG A 118 16.15 -11.95 6.71
C ARG A 118 15.16 -12.36 5.62
N LEU A 119 14.41 -13.43 5.85
CA LEU A 119 13.38 -13.91 4.93
C LEU A 119 12.32 -12.84 4.65
N GLU A 120 11.81 -12.17 5.70
CA GLU A 120 10.81 -11.10 5.52
C GLU A 120 11.39 -9.91 4.75
N ARG A 121 12.65 -9.54 5.00
CA ARG A 121 13.32 -8.47 4.25
C ARG A 121 13.46 -8.80 2.77
N ASP A 122 13.78 -10.05 2.46
CA ASP A 122 13.89 -10.55 1.08
C ASP A 122 12.51 -10.54 0.40
N GLU A 123 11.46 -10.99 1.07
CA GLU A 123 10.08 -10.92 0.58
C GLU A 123 9.61 -9.46 0.37
N CYS A 124 10.02 -8.53 1.22
CA CYS A 124 9.79 -7.10 1.02
C CYS A 124 10.53 -6.59 -0.23
N ALA A 125 11.77 -7.02 -0.46
CA ALA A 125 12.53 -6.66 -1.67
C ALA A 125 11.85 -7.17 -2.96
N VAL A 126 11.34 -8.40 -2.94
CA VAL A 126 10.57 -8.95 -4.06
C VAL A 126 9.31 -8.13 -4.32
N ALA A 127 8.54 -7.80 -3.28
CA ALA A 127 7.33 -6.99 -3.42
C ALA A 127 7.64 -5.58 -3.97
N ARG A 128 8.75 -4.97 -3.55
CA ARG A 128 9.23 -3.69 -4.09
C ARG A 128 9.51 -3.77 -5.58
N GLY A 129 10.25 -4.79 -6.02
CA GLY A 129 10.47 -5.03 -7.45
C GLY A 129 9.16 -5.07 -8.24
N LYS A 130 8.13 -5.75 -7.71
CA LYS A 130 6.80 -5.80 -8.32
C LYS A 130 6.12 -4.43 -8.40
N CYS A 131 6.22 -3.59 -7.37
CA CYS A 131 5.70 -2.22 -7.40
C CYS A 131 6.44 -1.34 -8.42
N ARG A 132 7.75 -1.51 -8.57
CA ARG A 132 8.54 -0.79 -9.58
C ARG A 132 8.15 -1.19 -11.00
N ASP A 133 7.96 -2.49 -11.24
CA ASP A 133 7.43 -3.02 -12.50
C ASP A 133 6.05 -2.40 -12.83
N ILE A 134 5.15 -2.33 -11.83
CA ILE A 134 3.82 -1.70 -11.94
C ILE A 134 3.93 -0.22 -12.34
N LEU A 135 4.81 0.55 -11.68
CA LEU A 135 4.98 1.97 -11.99
C LEU A 135 5.52 2.16 -13.41
N GLN A 136 6.51 1.36 -13.82
CA GLN A 136 7.03 1.40 -15.19
C GLN A 136 5.94 1.06 -16.22
N TRP A 137 5.15 0.03 -15.96
CA TRP A 137 3.99 -0.30 -16.80
C TRP A 137 2.99 0.85 -16.86
N PHE A 138 2.65 1.45 -15.72
CA PHE A 138 1.70 2.57 -15.67
C PHE A 138 2.18 3.73 -16.54
N PHE A 139 3.42 4.20 -16.39
CA PHE A 139 3.95 5.31 -17.18
C PHE A 139 4.25 4.97 -18.64
N ALA A 140 4.26 3.69 -19.01
CA ALA A 140 4.29 3.27 -20.41
C ALA A 140 2.90 3.31 -21.08
N GLN A 141 1.82 3.24 -20.30
CA GLN A 141 0.44 3.21 -20.81
C GLN A 141 -0.30 4.54 -20.61
N TYR A 142 0.04 5.31 -19.57
CA TYR A 142 -0.65 6.52 -19.15
C TYR A 142 0.32 7.70 -19.05
N VAL A 143 -0.20 8.89 -19.35
CA VAL A 143 0.51 10.16 -19.16
C VAL A 143 -0.27 10.99 -18.16
N LEU A 144 0.42 11.46 -17.11
CA LEU A 144 -0.14 12.42 -16.17
C LEU A 144 0.15 13.84 -16.66
N PHE A 145 -0.83 14.73 -16.53
CA PHE A 145 -0.69 16.14 -16.88
C PHE A 145 -0.72 16.99 -15.61
N ASP A 146 0.20 17.95 -15.49
CA ASP A 146 0.17 18.96 -14.43
C ASP A 146 -0.99 19.92 -14.71
N ASN A 147 -1.90 20.05 -13.74
CA ASN A 147 -3.09 20.90 -13.84
C ASN A 147 -2.75 22.39 -14.04
N LYS A 148 -1.57 22.87 -13.64
CA LYS A 148 -1.21 24.28 -13.72
C LYS A 148 -0.81 24.72 -15.13
N ASN A 149 -0.07 23.87 -15.84
CA ASN A 149 0.54 24.21 -17.13
C ASN A 149 0.18 23.23 -18.25
N ASN A 150 -0.62 22.21 -17.96
CA ASN A 150 -1.02 21.14 -18.86
C ASN A 150 0.18 20.46 -19.56
N SER A 151 1.31 20.36 -18.86
CA SER A 151 2.51 19.68 -19.34
C SER A 151 2.55 18.22 -18.88
N PRO A 152 3.10 17.31 -19.68
CA PRO A 152 3.26 15.92 -19.28
C PRO A 152 4.27 15.81 -18.14
N VAL A 153 3.89 15.09 -17.09
CA VAL A 153 4.77 14.77 -15.97
C VAL A 153 5.68 13.62 -16.37
N ASN A 154 6.99 13.82 -16.30
CA ASN A 154 7.96 12.74 -16.47
C ASN A 154 8.02 11.90 -15.18
N GLY A 155 7.07 10.98 -15.05
CA GLY A 155 6.99 10.05 -13.92
C GLY A 155 8.31 9.33 -13.63
N PRO A 156 8.91 8.63 -14.61
CA PRO A 156 10.19 7.94 -14.41
C PRO A 156 11.28 8.85 -13.84
N ALA A 157 11.43 10.09 -14.32
CA ALA A 157 12.43 11.01 -13.75
C ALA A 157 12.20 11.30 -12.25
N ILE A 158 10.95 11.26 -11.76
CA ILE A 158 10.63 11.57 -10.36
C ILE A 158 11.07 10.46 -9.41
N TYR A 159 10.91 9.19 -9.80
CA TYR A 159 11.19 8.07 -8.90
C TYR A 159 12.44 7.27 -9.26
N TRP A 160 12.90 7.30 -10.52
CA TRP A 160 14.01 6.44 -10.97
C TRP A 160 15.35 6.80 -10.33
N GLU A 161 15.62 8.09 -10.08
CA GLU A 161 16.85 8.54 -9.41
C GLU A 161 17.00 7.95 -8.00
N TYR A 162 15.90 7.57 -7.37
CA TYR A 162 15.86 7.00 -6.01
C TYR A 162 15.71 5.47 -5.99
N LEU A 163 15.48 4.84 -7.16
CA LEU A 163 15.25 3.40 -7.28
C LEU A 163 16.35 2.66 -8.06
N ALA A 164 17.24 3.39 -8.75
CA ALA A 164 18.42 2.86 -9.44
C ALA A 164 19.53 2.37 -8.49
#